data_AF-A0A839E5B7-F1
#
_entry.id   AF-A0A839E5B7-F1
#
_cell.length_a   1.000
_cell.length_b   1.000
_cell.length_c   1.000
_cell.angle_alpha   90.00
_cell.angle_beta   90.00
_cell.angle_gamma   90.00
#
_symmetry.space_group_name_H-M   'P 1'
#
loop_
_entity.id
_entity.type
_entity.pdbx_description
1 polymer ?
#
loop_
_entity_poly.entity_id
_entity_poly.type
_entity_poly.pdbx_seq_one_letter_code
_entity_poly.pdbx_strand_id
1 'polypeptide(L)'
;MTDKFYTIPPGLHSQAVRAALAAECPGISEYCHFSNEAWCYRYIDHNNGEYLHLVRGATTGVAAEFFGSSRLWAQIREVALRVASAEVIAA
;
A
#
# COMPACT_ATOMS: atom_id res chain seq x y z
N MET A 1 17.10 1.74 12.49
CA MET A 1 15.88 1.44 11.71
C MET A 1 16.03 0.04 11.19
N THR A 2 15.09 -0.86 11.47
CA THR A 2 15.15 -2.25 11.00
C THR A 2 14.32 -2.34 9.73
N ASP A 3 14.98 -2.60 8.61
CA ASP A 3 14.28 -2.80 7.34
C ASP A 3 13.41 -4.06 7.46
N LYS A 4 12.12 -3.92 7.16
CA LYS A 4 11.18 -5.04 7.16
C LYS A 4 10.64 -5.21 5.75
N PHE A 5 10.91 -6.37 5.17
CA PHE A 5 10.38 -6.74 3.87
C PHE A 5 8.99 -7.35 4.04
N TYR A 6 8.01 -6.82 3.31
CA TYR A 6 6.65 -7.34 3.29
C TYR A 6 6.24 -7.71 1.87
N THR A 7 5.44 -8.77 1.74
CA THR A 7 4.77 -9.11 0.48
C THR A 7 3.65 -8.10 0.21
N ILE A 8 3.72 -7.41 -0.93
CA ILE A 8 2.64 -6.54 -1.41
C ILE A 8 1.45 -7.44 -1.79
N PRO A 9 0.23 -7.21 -1.24
CA PRO A 9 -0.96 -7.89 -1.70
C PRO A 9 -1.21 -7.67 -3.20
N PRO A 10 -1.73 -8.68 -3.93
CA PRO A 10 -2.14 -8.49 -5.31
C PRO A 10 -3.19 -7.37 -5.38
N GLY A 11 -3.07 -6.50 -6.38
CA GLY A 11 -4.03 -5.42 -6.59
C GLY A 11 -3.97 -4.27 -5.57
N LEU A 12 -2.96 -4.17 -4.69
CA LEU A 12 -2.85 -3.08 -3.70
C LEU A 12 -3.06 -1.68 -4.30
N HIS A 13 -2.54 -1.45 -5.51
CA HIS A 13 -2.64 -0.17 -6.20
C HIS A 13 -3.76 -0.14 -7.26
N SER A 14 -4.72 -1.07 -7.19
CA SER A 14 -5.88 -1.08 -8.08
C SER A 14 -6.82 0.07 -7.76
N GLN A 15 -7.63 0.47 -8.76
CA GLN A 15 -8.65 1.51 -8.56
C GLN A 15 -9.65 1.13 -7.47
N ALA A 16 -10.00 -0.16 -7.36
CA ALA A 16 -10.93 -0.66 -6.35
C ALA A 16 -10.35 -0.52 -4.93
N VAL A 17 -9.08 -0.89 -4.72
CA VAL A 17 -8.43 -0.74 -3.40
C VAL A 17 -8.28 0.73 -3.03
N ARG A 18 -7.92 1.60 -3.99
CA ARG A 18 -7.86 3.05 -3.76
C ARG A 18 -9.19 3.64 -3.35
N ALA A 19 -10.27 3.26 -4.02
CA ALA A 19 -11.62 3.70 -3.69
C ALA A 19 -12.04 3.23 -2.29
N ALA A 20 -11.77 1.97 -1.95
CA ALA A 20 -12.05 1.43 -0.62
C ALA A 20 -11.25 2.14 0.48
N LEU A 21 -9.95 2.38 0.26
CA LEU A 21 -9.11 3.14 1.20
C LEU A 21 -9.63 4.55 1.40
N ALA A 22 -10.03 5.25 0.34
CA ALA A 22 -10.57 6.61 0.46
C ALA A 22 -11.91 6.64 1.23
N ALA A 23 -12.74 5.61 1.08
CA ALA A 23 -14.04 5.53 1.76
C ALA A 23 -13.89 5.15 3.25
N GLU A 24 -13.05 4.17 3.56
CA GLU A 24 -12.93 3.59 4.90
C GLU A 24 -11.86 4.29 5.76
N CYS A 25 -10.87 4.88 5.11
CA CYS A 25 -9.73 5.54 5.74
C CYS A 25 -9.54 6.95 5.15
N PRO A 26 -10.52 7.87 5.30
CA PRO A 26 -10.51 9.17 4.62
C PRO A 26 -9.34 10.09 5.01
N GLY A 27 -8.66 9.80 6.12
CA GLY A 27 -7.43 10.50 6.52
C GLY A 27 -6.16 9.98 5.83
N ILE A 28 -6.23 8.89 5.05
CA ILE A 28 -5.08 8.30 4.38
C ILE A 28 -4.99 8.83 2.94
N SER A 29 -3.88 9.47 2.59
CA SER A 29 -3.55 9.87 1.22
C SER A 29 -2.47 8.97 0.63
N GLU A 30 -2.63 8.54 -0.63
CA GLU A 30 -1.60 7.84 -1.42
C GLU A 30 -0.94 8.81 -2.40
N TYR A 31 0.39 8.77 -2.47
CA TYR A 31 1.21 9.46 -3.46
C TYR A 31 2.08 8.43 -4.19
N CYS A 32 2.06 8.44 -5.52
CA CYS A 32 2.91 7.56 -6.31
C CYS A 32 3.84 8.36 -7.22
N HIS A 33 5.09 7.94 -7.34
CA HIS A 33 6.03 8.45 -8.33
C HIS A 33 6.95 7.33 -8.82
N PHE A 34 7.50 7.51 -10.02
CA PHE A 34 8.49 6.59 -10.58
C PHE A 34 9.88 7.24 -10.44
N SER A 35 10.81 6.54 -9.80
CA SER A 35 12.19 7.02 -9.56
C SER A 35 13.15 5.85 -9.57
N ASN A 36 14.33 6.04 -10.17
CA ASN A 36 15.39 5.02 -10.23
C ASN A 36 14.89 3.63 -10.63
N GLU A 37 14.08 3.56 -11.68
CA GLU A 37 13.49 2.31 -12.18
C GLU A 37 12.61 1.58 -11.15
N ALA A 38 12.06 2.30 -10.17
CA ALA A 38 11.16 1.76 -9.17
C ALA A 38 9.90 2.61 -9.05
N TRP A 39 8.77 1.93 -8.79
CA TRP A 39 7.56 2.60 -8.36
C TRP A 39 7.60 2.82 -6.86
N CYS A 40 7.53 4.08 -6.45
CA CYS A 40 7.55 4.50 -5.05
C CYS A 40 6.17 4.99 -4.65
N TYR A 41 5.58 4.36 -3.64
CA TYR A 41 4.26 4.68 -3.11
C TYR A 41 4.37 5.14 -1.67
N ARG A 42 3.93 6.36 -1.39
CA ARG A 42 3.87 6.92 -0.04
C ARG A 42 2.43 7.03 0.40
N TYR A 43 2.11 6.46 1.56
CA TYR A 43 0.85 6.68 2.25
C TYR A 43 1.10 7.56 3.47
N ILE A 44 0.16 8.47 3.75
CA ILE A 44 0.22 9.38 4.91
C ILE A 44 -1.15 9.35 5.59
N ASP A 45 -1.18 9.04 6.89
CA ASP A 45 -2.37 9.22 7.74
C ASP A 45 -2.33 10.63 8.35
N HIS A 46 -3.18 11.52 7.83
CA HIS A 46 -3.25 12.91 8.26
C HIS A 46 -3.84 13.08 9.66
N ASN A 47 -4.47 12.05 10.25
CA ASN A 47 -5.04 12.15 11.58
C ASN A 47 -3.97 12.11 12.69
N ASN A 48 -2.85 11.44 12.42
CA ASN A 48 -1.79 11.19 13.41
C ASN A 48 -0.37 11.46 12.88
N GLY A 49 -0.23 11.82 11.60
CA GLY A 49 1.06 12.11 10.96
C GLY A 49 1.91 10.88 10.63
N GLU A 50 1.37 9.67 10.78
CA GLU A 50 2.07 8.45 10.38
C GLU A 50 2.24 8.41 8.87
N TYR A 51 3.38 7.87 8.42
CA TYR A 51 3.62 7.63 7.02
C TYR A 51 4.13 6.22 6.78
N LEU A 52 3.94 5.78 5.54
CA LEU A 52 4.35 4.49 5.02
C LEU A 52 4.95 4.74 3.63
N HIS A 53 6.16 4.28 3.38
CA HIS A 53 6.77 4.30 2.05
C HIS A 53 6.95 2.87 1.58
N LEU A 54 6.48 2.53 0.39
CA LEU A 54 6.65 1.25 -0.28
C LEU A 54 7.41 1.47 -1.59
N VAL A 55 8.54 0.77 -1.76
CA VAL A 55 9.32 0.83 -3.00
C VAL A 55 9.19 -0.50 -3.73
N ARG A 56 8.68 -0.49 -4.96
CA ARG A 56 8.56 -1.68 -5.83
C ARG A 56 9.55 -1.55 -6.99
N GLY A 57 10.61 -2.36 -6.97
CA GLY A 57 11.58 -2.42 -8.08
C GLY A 57 10.94 -2.86 -9.41
N ALA A 58 11.51 -2.41 -10.54
CA ALA A 58 11.04 -2.75 -11.89
C ALA A 58 11.14 -4.24 -12.23
N THR A 59 12.09 -4.97 -11.63
CA THR A 59 12.34 -6.38 -11.93
C THR A 59 11.64 -7.30 -10.94
N THR A 60 10.55 -7.90 -11.42
CA THR A 60 9.94 -9.18 -11.02
C THR A 60 10.18 -9.66 -9.58
N GLY A 61 9.20 -9.42 -8.72
CA GLY A 61 8.93 -10.26 -7.56
C GLY A 61 9.73 -9.98 -6.30
N VAL A 62 9.02 -9.44 -5.30
CA VAL A 62 9.30 -9.65 -3.87
C VAL A 62 10.48 -8.88 -3.29
N ALA A 63 10.29 -7.57 -3.17
CA ALA A 63 10.53 -6.83 -1.94
C ALA A 63 9.91 -5.43 -2.09
N ALA A 64 8.78 -5.17 -1.41
CA ALA A 64 8.54 -3.79 -1.02
C ALA A 64 9.48 -3.50 0.13
N GLU A 65 10.46 -2.63 -0.08
CA GLU A 65 11.09 -1.98 1.06
C GLU A 65 10.09 -1.02 1.66
N PHE A 66 9.81 -1.26 2.95
CA PHE A 66 8.91 -0.45 3.74
C PHE A 66 9.71 0.40 4.71
N PHE A 67 9.39 1.69 4.75
CA PHE A 67 9.81 2.60 5.80
C PHE A 67 8.59 3.28 6.42
N GLY A 68 8.45 3.25 7.75
CA GLY A 68 7.41 4.02 8.46
C GLY A 68 6.57 3.22 9.46
N SER A 69 5.25 3.43 9.46
CA SER A 69 4.32 2.86 10.45
C SER A 69 3.83 1.45 10.07
N SER A 70 4.10 0.47 10.95
CA SER A 70 3.55 -0.89 10.83
C SER A 70 2.04 -0.93 11.05
N ARG A 71 1.48 0.00 11.84
CA ARG A 71 0.03 0.14 12.06
C ARG A 71 -0.65 0.56 10.76
N LEU A 72 -0.11 1.60 10.12
CA LEU A 72 -0.61 2.09 8.83
C LEU A 72 -0.52 1.00 7.74
N TRP A 73 0.59 0.24 7.71
CA TRP A 73 0.70 -0.91 6.82
C TRP A 73 -0.37 -1.97 7.06
N ALA A 74 -0.62 -2.35 8.32
CA ALA A 74 -1.62 -3.35 8.65
C ALA A 74 -3.02 -2.94 8.16
N GLN A 75 -3.40 -1.68 8.39
CA GLN A 75 -4.69 -1.13 7.96
C GLN A 75 -4.83 -1.14 6.43
N ILE A 76 -3.82 -0.66 5.71
CA ILE A 76 -3.82 -0.64 4.23
C ILE A 76 -3.87 -2.06 3.66
N ARG A 77 -3.08 -2.97 4.23
CA ARG A 77 -3.02 -4.37 3.82
C ARG A 77 -4.35 -5.09 4.03
N GLU A 78 -5.03 -4.83 5.13
CA GLU A 78 -6.34 -5.42 5.43
C GLU A 78 -7.39 -5.02 4.39
N VAL A 79 -7.49 -3.73 4.06
CA VAL A 79 -8.39 -3.24 3.00
C VAL A 79 -8.05 -3.88 1.66
N ALA A 80 -6.77 -3.91 1.28
CA ALA A 80 -6.34 -4.49 0.01
C ALA A 80 -6.70 -5.99 -0.11
N LEU A 81 -6.45 -6.78 0.94
CA LEU A 81 -6.77 -8.22 0.96
C LEU A 81 -8.28 -8.48 0.88
N ARG A 82 -9.09 -7.67 1.58
CA ARG A 82 -10.55 -7.80 1.54
C ARG A 82 -11.11 -7.47 0.17
N VAL A 83 -10.65 -6.40 -0.47
CA VAL A 83 -11.08 -6.02 -1.83
C VAL A 83 -10.66 -7.08 -2.84
N ALA A 84 -9.41 -7.56 -2.80
CA ALA A 84 -8.94 -8.60 -3.69
C ALA A 84 -9.75 -9.91 -3.54
N SER A 85 -10.14 -10.26 -2.31
CA SER A 85 -10.99 -11.42 -2.05
C SER A 85 -12.41 -11.25 -2.61
N ALA A 86 -12.97 -10.04 -2.55
CA ALA A 86 -14.30 -9.74 -3.10
C ALA A 86 -14.31 -9.76 -4.63
N GLU A 87 -13.24 -9.29 -5.29
CA GLU A 87 -13.09 -9.37 -6.75
C GLU A 87 -13.01 -10.82 -7.23
N VAL A 88 -12.34 -11.71 -6.49
CA VAL A 88 -12.27 -13.15 -6.83
C VAL A 88 -13.63 -13.84 -6.70
N ILE A 89 -14.47 -13.44 -5.75
CA ILE A 89 -15.81 -14.01 -5.57
C ILE A 89 -16.79 -13.52 -6.65
N ALA A 90 -16.56 -12.33 -7.21
CA ALA A 90 -17.42 -11.70 -8.20
C ALA A 90 -17.08 -12.07 -9.67
N ALA A 91 -15.96 -12.75 -9.91
CA ALA A 91 -15.47 -13.17 -11.23
C ALA A 91 -15.83 -14.64 -11.53
#